data_AF-A0A7Y3TDY7-F1
#
_entry.id   AF-A0A7Y3TDY7-F1
#
_cell.length_a   1.000
_cell.length_b   1.000
_cell.length_c   1.000
_cell.angle_alpha   90.00
_cell.angle_beta   90.00
_cell.angle_gamma   90.00
#
_symmetry.space_group_name_H-M   'P 1'
#
loop_
_entity.id
_entity.type
_entity.pdbx_description
1 polymer ?
#
loop_
_entity_poly.entity_id
_entity_poly.type
_entity_poly.pdbx_seq_one_letter_code
_entity_poly.pdbx_strand_id
1 'polypeptide(L)'
;MPVFNEDIAKTVSRIAASHPETVKAANYMQKDLAQCYTDAGAIAKLFINDVRNGVNVHDTLAMMQKNPEQIGDMHGKRNFLGRPNEERAAAIAAIPAAVSAMRHFASRYENVTQDVTQKETLFRQQMQTGLPGLSQGATNFIEKFNDVGANKEQLLNSDEGKQARREIGEFMSAFTERFGRFETSPTESERFNRVAATIDPAIASELATQVQHVKSAEQSIDLHSSAYSLGQSQSLSQSRGNEIEV
;
A
#
# COMPACT_ATOMS: atom_id res chain seq x y z
N MET A 1 2.92 10.37 20.80
CA MET A 1 2.58 10.55 19.38
C MET A 1 3.68 9.90 18.55
N PRO A 2 3.35 9.18 17.47
CA PRO A 2 4.37 8.66 16.57
C PRO A 2 5.17 9.82 15.98
N VAL A 3 6.49 9.76 16.10
CA VAL A 3 7.42 10.70 15.45
C VAL A 3 7.70 10.14 14.07
N PHE A 4 7.30 10.81 13.00
CA PHE A 4 7.65 10.36 11.65
C PHE A 4 9.08 10.80 11.34
N ASN A 5 9.96 9.85 11.00
CA ASN A 5 11.37 10.11 10.68
C ASN A 5 11.58 10.76 9.31
N GLU A 6 10.54 10.80 8.47
CA GLU A 6 10.52 11.47 7.17
C GLU A 6 9.42 12.54 7.13
N ASP A 7 9.69 13.68 6.50
CA ASP A 7 8.64 14.62 6.12
C ASP A 7 7.71 14.02 5.05
N ILE A 8 6.51 14.58 4.90
CA ILE A 8 5.50 14.08 3.94
C ILE A 8 6.06 14.10 2.51
N ALA A 9 6.78 15.15 2.13
CA ALA A 9 7.26 15.33 0.76
C ALA A 9 8.25 14.23 0.35
N LYS A 10 9.18 13.85 1.23
CA LYS A 10 10.12 12.74 1.01
C LYS A 10 9.41 11.40 0.90
N THR A 11 8.47 11.13 1.80
CA THR A 11 7.68 9.89 1.76
C THR A 11 6.86 9.80 0.47
N VAL A 12 6.17 10.87 0.09
CA VAL A 12 5.39 10.96 -1.14
C VAL A 12 6.28 10.74 -2.36
N SER A 13 7.41 11.44 -2.45
CA SER A 13 8.33 11.33 -3.58
C SER A 13 8.84 9.90 -3.77
N ARG A 14 9.22 9.23 -2.67
CA ARG A 14 9.66 7.83 -2.68
C ARG A 14 8.56 6.88 -3.15
N ILE A 15 7.35 6.97 -2.59
CA ILE A 15 6.22 6.09 -2.95
C ILE A 15 5.80 6.34 -4.40
N ALA A 16 5.68 7.60 -4.82
CA ALA A 16 5.30 7.96 -6.19
C ALA A 16 6.34 7.47 -7.21
N ALA A 17 7.63 7.51 -6.86
CA ALA A 17 8.73 7.04 -7.71
C ALA A 17 8.69 5.52 -7.95
N SER A 18 8.30 4.74 -6.95
CA SER A 18 8.18 3.27 -7.05
C SER A 18 6.78 2.80 -7.45
N HIS A 19 5.82 3.71 -7.61
CA HIS A 19 4.44 3.33 -7.92
C HIS A 19 4.38 2.58 -9.26
N PRO A 20 3.67 1.44 -9.36
CA PRO A 20 3.66 0.61 -10.57
C PRO A 20 3.31 1.37 -11.84
N GLU A 21 2.41 2.34 -11.72
CA GLU A 21 1.94 3.14 -12.86
C GLU A 21 2.95 4.20 -13.29
N THR A 22 3.68 4.79 -12.35
CA THR A 22 4.80 5.69 -12.62
C THR A 22 5.92 4.92 -13.32
N VAL A 23 6.27 3.74 -12.80
CA VAL A 23 7.30 2.86 -13.38
C VAL A 23 6.90 2.44 -14.79
N LYS A 24 5.64 2.03 -14.99
CA LYS A 24 5.12 1.68 -16.31
C LYS A 24 5.19 2.86 -17.30
N ALA A 25 4.79 4.06 -16.89
CA ALA A 25 4.86 5.25 -17.72
C ALA A 25 6.32 5.63 -18.06
N ALA A 26 7.24 5.51 -17.10
CA ALA A 26 8.67 5.74 -17.33
C ALA A 26 9.25 4.76 -18.36
N ASN A 27 8.88 3.48 -18.27
CA ASN A 27 9.33 2.46 -19.22
C ASN A 27 8.82 2.73 -20.64
N TYR A 28 7.56 3.15 -20.81
CA TYR A 28 7.03 3.55 -22.12
C TYR A 28 7.74 4.77 -22.68
N MET A 29 7.94 5.79 -21.84
CA MET A 29 8.70 6.98 -22.23
C MET A 29 10.11 6.64 -22.69
N GLN A 30 10.84 5.79 -21.95
CA GLN A 30 12.18 5.37 -22.33
C GLN A 30 12.19 4.59 -23.66
N LYS A 31 11.19 3.72 -23.88
CA LYS A 31 11.04 2.98 -25.14
C LYS A 31 10.86 3.93 -26.34
N ASP A 32 10.02 4.94 -26.22
CA ASP A 32 9.74 5.87 -27.32
C ASP A 32 10.92 6.84 -27.54
N LEU A 33 11.60 7.25 -26.47
CA LEU A 33 12.85 8.01 -26.55
C LEU A 33 13.95 7.23 -27.27
N ALA A 34 14.02 5.91 -27.09
CA ALA A 34 15.00 5.05 -27.76
C ALA A 34 14.82 4.96 -29.28
N GLN A 35 13.63 5.31 -29.79
CA GLN A 35 13.40 5.44 -31.24
C GLN A 35 14.00 6.74 -31.81
N CYS A 36 14.25 7.73 -30.95
CA CYS A 36 14.70 9.06 -31.35
C CYS A 36 16.20 9.26 -31.11
N TYR A 37 16.71 8.81 -29.96
CA TYR A 37 18.02 9.17 -29.43
C TYR A 37 18.91 7.97 -29.13
N THR A 38 20.22 8.18 -29.26
CA THR A 38 21.26 7.19 -28.97
C THR A 38 21.37 6.90 -27.46
N ASP A 39 21.24 7.93 -26.62
CA ASP A 39 21.21 7.81 -25.16
C ASP A 39 19.84 8.21 -24.57
N ALA A 40 18.83 7.40 -24.88
CA ALA A 40 17.49 7.58 -24.34
C ALA A 40 17.44 7.43 -22.81
N GLY A 41 18.35 6.67 -22.20
CA GLY A 41 18.42 6.46 -20.77
C GLY A 41 18.80 7.74 -20.02
N ALA A 42 19.82 8.47 -20.50
CA ALA A 42 20.22 9.74 -19.91
C ALA A 42 19.12 10.80 -20.03
N ILE A 43 18.49 10.91 -21.19
CA ILE A 43 17.38 11.87 -21.43
C ILE A 43 16.20 11.56 -20.51
N ALA A 44 15.78 10.29 -20.43
CA ALA A 44 14.71 9.85 -19.54
C ALA A 44 15.03 10.17 -18.08
N LYS A 45 16.26 9.90 -17.64
CA LYS A 45 16.69 10.16 -16.25
C LYS A 45 16.64 11.64 -15.89
N LEU A 46 17.12 12.52 -16.77
CA LEU A 46 17.07 13.97 -16.57
C LEU A 46 15.61 14.46 -16.50
N PHE A 47 14.79 14.05 -17.46
CA PHE A 47 13.38 14.44 -17.48
C PHE A 47 12.61 13.97 -16.25
N ILE A 48 12.83 12.72 -15.82
CA ILE A 48 12.22 12.18 -14.59
C ILE A 48 12.65 13.01 -13.38
N ASN A 49 13.93 13.40 -13.30
CA ASN A 49 14.42 14.22 -12.20
C ASN A 49 13.76 15.61 -12.19
N ASP A 50 13.63 16.25 -13.35
CA ASP A 50 12.97 17.55 -13.48
C ASP A 50 11.51 17.49 -13.01
N VAL A 51 10.75 16.49 -13.49
CA VAL A 51 9.37 16.27 -13.05
C VAL A 51 9.29 16.04 -11.53
N ARG A 52 10.17 15.20 -10.97
CA ARG A 52 10.19 14.90 -9.53
C ARG A 52 10.51 16.11 -8.66
N ASN A 53 11.30 17.05 -9.18
CA ASN A 53 11.67 18.28 -8.48
C ASN A 53 10.70 19.44 -8.75
N GLY A 54 9.59 19.19 -9.46
CA GLY A 54 8.59 20.21 -9.78
C GLY A 54 9.06 21.24 -10.80
N VAL A 55 10.09 20.93 -11.59
CA VAL A 55 10.53 21.78 -12.69
C VAL A 55 9.47 21.76 -13.78
N ASN A 56 9.16 22.94 -14.33
CA ASN A 56 8.26 23.03 -15.47
C ASN A 56 8.93 22.44 -16.72
N VAL A 57 8.41 21.31 -17.19
CA VAL A 57 8.95 20.58 -18.34
C VAL A 57 8.36 20.98 -19.69
N HIS A 58 7.46 21.96 -19.74
CA HIS A 58 6.83 22.41 -20.98
C HIS A 58 7.85 22.91 -22.00
N ASP A 59 8.86 23.64 -21.56
CA ASP A 59 9.92 24.17 -22.44
C ASP A 59 10.77 23.04 -23.02
N THR A 60 11.13 22.04 -22.21
CA THR A 60 11.83 20.84 -22.67
C THR A 60 11.03 20.09 -23.73
N LEU A 61 9.72 19.92 -23.53
CA LEU A 61 8.83 19.25 -24.49
C LEU A 61 8.68 20.06 -25.78
N ALA A 62 8.57 21.39 -25.68
CA ALA A 62 8.50 22.27 -26.84
C ALA A 62 9.82 22.29 -27.63
N MET A 63 10.95 22.28 -26.90
CA MET A 63 12.29 22.21 -27.47
C MET A 63 12.51 20.89 -28.20
N MET A 64 12.06 19.77 -27.64
CA MET A 64 12.10 18.48 -28.31
C MET A 64 11.32 18.46 -29.63
N GLN A 65 10.17 19.14 -29.69
CA GLN A 65 9.39 19.24 -30.94
C GLN A 65 10.05 20.13 -31.99
N LYS A 66 10.65 21.26 -31.57
CA LYS A 66 11.20 22.27 -32.49
C LYS A 66 12.63 21.96 -32.91
N ASN A 67 13.47 21.59 -31.95
CA ASN A 67 14.91 21.40 -32.07
C ASN A 67 15.35 20.13 -31.32
N PRO A 68 14.94 18.91 -31.77
CA PRO A 68 15.22 17.67 -31.05
C PRO A 68 16.71 17.40 -30.82
N GLU A 69 17.59 17.89 -31.71
CA GLU A 69 19.04 17.75 -31.58
C GLU A 69 19.62 18.53 -30.37
N GLN A 70 18.88 19.47 -29.78
CA GLN A 70 19.28 20.15 -28.53
C GLN A 70 18.98 19.33 -27.28
N ILE A 71 18.11 18.32 -27.39
CA ILE A 71 17.79 17.42 -26.28
C ILE A 71 18.86 16.34 -26.13
N GLY A 72 19.42 15.88 -27.25
CA GLY A 72 20.50 14.91 -27.27
C GLY A 72 20.81 14.40 -28.68
N ASP A 73 21.79 13.51 -28.75
CA ASP A 73 22.22 12.91 -30.00
C ASP A 73 21.16 11.98 -30.57
N MET A 74 20.64 12.34 -31.73
CA MET A 74 19.63 11.53 -32.43
C MET A 74 20.28 10.42 -33.28
N HIS A 75 19.53 9.36 -33.53
CA HIS A 75 19.93 8.29 -34.46
C HIS A 75 20.12 8.81 -35.89
N GLY A 76 20.97 8.12 -36.67
CA GLY A 76 21.29 8.52 -38.04
C GLY A 76 22.12 9.80 -38.16
N LYS A 77 22.29 10.29 -39.38
CA LYS A 77 23.19 11.42 -39.71
C LYS A 77 22.55 12.38 -40.69
N ARG A 78 23.09 13.59 -40.77
CA ARG A 78 22.85 14.55 -41.85
C ARG A 78 24.03 14.56 -42.82
N ASN A 79 23.75 14.75 -44.10
CA ASN A 79 24.79 14.99 -45.09
C ASN A 79 25.30 16.44 -45.04
N PHE A 80 26.30 16.78 -45.87
CA PHE A 80 26.87 18.13 -45.93
C PHE A 80 25.86 19.23 -46.31
N LEU A 81 24.74 18.88 -46.94
CA LEU A 81 23.62 19.78 -47.27
C LEU A 81 22.56 19.84 -46.15
N GLY A 82 22.80 19.21 -45.00
CA GLY A 82 21.87 19.16 -43.87
C GLY A 82 20.68 18.20 -44.05
N ARG A 83 20.64 17.39 -45.12
CA ARG A 83 19.53 16.46 -45.37
C ARG A 83 19.69 15.19 -44.51
N PRO A 84 18.63 14.72 -43.84
CA PRO A 84 18.68 13.51 -43.04
C PRO A 84 18.80 12.25 -43.91
N ASN A 85 19.55 11.25 -43.45
CA ASN A 85 19.42 9.89 -43.97
C ASN A 85 18.12 9.23 -43.48
N GLU A 86 17.80 8.03 -43.97
CA GLU A 86 16.57 7.32 -43.62
C GLU A 86 16.41 7.11 -42.11
N GLU A 87 17.48 6.68 -41.44
CA GLU A 87 17.51 6.49 -39.98
C GLU A 87 17.22 7.79 -39.21
N ARG A 88 17.83 8.91 -39.62
CA ARG A 88 17.56 10.24 -39.01
C ARG A 88 16.13 10.69 -39.30
N ALA A 89 15.61 10.42 -40.49
CA ALA A 89 14.23 10.75 -40.84
C ALA A 89 13.22 9.96 -39.98
N ALA A 90 13.47 8.66 -39.76
CA ALA A 90 12.67 7.82 -38.88
C ALA A 90 12.72 8.30 -37.41
N ALA A 91 13.91 8.67 -36.92
CA ALA A 91 14.08 9.22 -35.57
C ALA A 91 13.31 10.54 -35.39
N ILE A 92 13.35 11.43 -36.39
CA ILE A 92 12.56 12.68 -36.37
C ILE A 92 11.05 12.37 -36.40
N ALA A 93 10.62 11.39 -37.19
CA ALA A 93 9.21 11.00 -37.28
C ALA A 93 8.68 10.39 -35.96
N ALA A 94 9.55 9.81 -35.13
CA ALA A 94 9.19 9.25 -33.83
C ALA A 94 9.03 10.30 -32.71
N ILE A 95 9.50 11.54 -32.90
CA ILE A 95 9.47 12.61 -31.89
C ILE A 95 8.07 12.85 -31.29
N PRO A 96 6.97 12.93 -32.08
CA PRO A 96 5.65 13.17 -31.52
C PRO A 96 5.21 12.09 -30.51
N ALA A 97 5.56 10.82 -30.77
CA ALA A 97 5.26 9.72 -29.87
C ALA A 97 6.04 9.85 -28.57
N ALA A 98 7.35 10.09 -28.65
CA ALA A 98 8.20 10.28 -27.48
C ALA A 98 7.76 11.48 -26.62
N VAL A 99 7.41 12.62 -27.24
CA VAL A 99 6.86 13.78 -26.52
C VAL A 99 5.53 13.46 -25.84
N SER A 100 4.66 12.68 -26.48
CA SER A 100 3.41 12.21 -25.89
C SER A 100 3.68 11.33 -24.66
N ALA A 101 4.62 10.40 -24.76
CA ALA A 101 5.00 9.52 -23.65
C ALA A 101 5.62 10.29 -22.48
N MET A 102 6.44 11.31 -22.74
CA MET A 102 6.98 12.21 -21.71
C MET A 102 5.89 13.01 -20.99
N ARG A 103 4.90 13.54 -21.73
CA ARG A 103 3.72 14.19 -21.13
C ARG A 103 2.90 13.23 -20.28
N HIS A 104 2.70 12.02 -20.80
CA HIS A 104 1.97 10.98 -20.08
C HIS A 104 2.67 10.62 -18.76
N PHE A 105 4.00 10.47 -18.78
CA PHE A 105 4.79 10.26 -17.56
C PHE A 105 4.62 11.43 -16.57
N ALA A 106 4.77 12.68 -17.01
CA ALA A 106 4.64 13.85 -16.14
C ALA A 106 3.26 13.91 -15.48
N SER A 107 2.19 13.77 -16.26
CA SER A 107 0.82 13.74 -15.74
C SER A 107 0.58 12.53 -14.82
N ARG A 108 1.13 11.35 -15.15
CA ARG A 108 0.95 10.18 -14.29
C ARG A 108 1.65 10.34 -12.96
N TYR A 109 2.87 10.85 -12.97
CA TYR A 109 3.63 11.14 -11.76
C TYR A 109 2.90 12.17 -10.88
N GLU A 110 2.38 13.25 -11.48
CA GLU A 110 1.61 14.26 -10.75
C GLU A 110 0.35 13.67 -10.10
N ASN A 111 -0.47 12.93 -10.85
CA ASN A 111 -1.68 12.31 -10.32
C ASN A 111 -1.38 11.33 -9.17
N VAL A 112 -0.35 10.49 -9.32
CA VAL A 112 0.09 9.58 -8.25
C VAL A 112 0.59 10.37 -7.05
N THR A 113 1.37 11.43 -7.26
CA THR A 113 1.89 12.28 -6.19
C THR A 113 0.75 12.93 -5.39
N GLN A 114 -0.29 13.43 -6.06
CA GLN A 114 -1.46 14.00 -5.42
C GLN A 114 -2.23 12.96 -4.58
N ASP A 115 -2.52 11.79 -5.15
CA ASP A 115 -3.21 10.69 -4.44
C ASP A 115 -2.40 10.20 -3.22
N VAL A 116 -1.10 9.99 -3.39
CA VAL A 116 -0.20 9.59 -2.30
C VAL A 116 -0.11 10.66 -1.23
N THR A 117 -0.06 11.95 -1.62
CA THR A 117 -0.04 13.07 -0.67
C THR A 117 -1.30 13.10 0.19
N GLN A 118 -2.48 12.92 -0.44
CA GLN A 118 -3.74 12.87 0.28
C GLN A 118 -3.78 11.70 1.26
N LYS A 119 -3.42 10.50 0.79
CA LYS A 119 -3.38 9.28 1.61
C LYS A 119 -2.40 9.40 2.78
N GLU A 120 -1.20 9.92 2.53
CA GLU A 120 -0.18 10.12 3.56
C GLU A 120 -0.60 11.17 4.59
N THR A 121 -1.23 12.26 4.15
CA THR A 121 -1.73 13.30 5.06
C THR A 121 -2.83 12.75 5.97
N LEU A 122 -3.82 12.06 5.40
CA LEU A 122 -4.90 11.41 6.15
C LEU A 122 -4.34 10.37 7.13
N PHE A 123 -3.38 9.57 6.68
CA PHE A 123 -2.71 8.58 7.51
C PHE A 123 -2.01 9.24 8.72
N ARG A 124 -1.23 10.30 8.52
CA ARG A 124 -0.57 11.00 9.64
C ARG A 124 -1.55 11.64 10.60
N GLN A 125 -2.68 12.16 10.11
CA GLN A 125 -3.78 12.67 10.95
C GLN A 125 -4.40 11.55 11.80
N GLN A 126 -4.69 10.39 11.19
CA GLN A 126 -5.20 9.21 11.91
C GLN A 126 -4.21 8.67 12.95
N MET A 127 -2.91 8.88 12.74
CA MET A 127 -1.88 8.48 13.71
C MET A 127 -1.77 9.42 14.92
N GLN A 128 -2.35 10.62 14.84
CA GLN A 128 -2.41 11.55 15.97
C GLN A 128 -3.50 11.18 16.98
N THR A 129 -4.54 10.44 16.57
CA THR A 129 -5.53 9.88 17.50
C THR A 129 -4.98 8.62 18.16
N GLY A 130 -5.21 8.43 19.46
CA GLY A 130 -4.84 7.17 20.13
C GLY A 130 -5.64 5.99 19.56
N LEU A 131 -5.06 4.77 19.58
CA LEU A 131 -5.88 3.57 19.45
C LEU A 131 -6.75 3.44 20.71
N PRO A 132 -7.97 2.89 20.60
CA PRO A 132 -8.71 2.44 21.77
C PRO A 132 -7.82 1.46 22.56
N GLY A 133 -7.69 1.64 23.86
CA GLY A 133 -7.02 0.65 24.70
C GLY A 133 -7.98 -0.48 25.03
N LEU A 134 -7.48 -1.71 25.17
CA LEU A 134 -8.25 -2.79 25.78
C LEU A 134 -8.31 -2.59 27.30
N SER A 135 -9.47 -2.81 27.91
CA SER A 135 -9.56 -2.82 29.37
C SER A 135 -8.81 -4.02 29.96
N GLN A 136 -8.55 -3.97 31.27
CA GLN A 136 -8.04 -5.13 32.00
C GLN A 136 -9.02 -6.33 31.91
N GLY A 137 -10.33 -6.06 31.85
CA GLY A 137 -11.35 -7.09 31.68
C GLY A 137 -11.21 -7.80 30.33
N ALA A 138 -11.03 -7.05 29.25
CA ALA A 138 -10.81 -7.62 27.91
C ALA A 138 -9.50 -8.42 27.83
N THR A 139 -8.43 -7.91 28.43
CA THR A 139 -7.13 -8.61 28.49
C THR A 139 -7.25 -9.93 29.24
N ASN A 140 -7.85 -9.92 30.44
CA ASN A 140 -8.08 -11.12 31.25
C ASN A 140 -9.00 -12.12 30.54
N PHE A 141 -9.99 -11.63 29.77
CA PHE A 141 -10.86 -12.49 28.98
C PHE A 141 -10.08 -13.24 27.89
N ILE A 142 -9.20 -12.56 27.15
CA ILE A 142 -8.35 -13.18 26.13
C ILE A 142 -7.47 -14.28 26.74
N GLU A 143 -6.83 -13.99 27.86
CA GLU A 143 -5.98 -14.96 28.57
C GLU A 143 -6.77 -16.21 28.99
N LYS A 144 -7.93 -16.01 29.62
CA LYS A 144 -8.81 -17.11 30.05
C LYS A 144 -9.38 -17.90 28.87
N PHE A 145 -9.69 -17.24 27.76
CA PHE A 145 -10.25 -17.93 26.59
C PHE A 145 -9.22 -18.81 25.88
N ASN A 146 -7.94 -18.43 25.96
CA ASN A 146 -6.82 -19.22 25.45
C ASN A 146 -6.42 -20.38 26.38
N ASP A 147 -6.82 -20.36 27.65
CA ASP A 147 -6.64 -21.49 28.56
C ASP A 147 -7.46 -22.70 28.11
N VAL A 148 -6.78 -23.84 27.95
CA VAL A 148 -7.39 -25.11 27.52
C VAL A 148 -8.37 -25.64 28.58
N GLY A 149 -8.14 -25.35 29.87
CA GLY A 149 -8.97 -25.80 30.97
C GLY A 149 -10.22 -24.94 31.22
N ALA A 150 -10.37 -23.81 30.53
CA ALA A 150 -11.45 -22.87 30.78
C ALA A 150 -12.79 -23.34 30.18
N ASN A 151 -13.88 -23.07 30.90
CA ASN A 151 -15.23 -23.23 30.36
C ASN A 151 -15.55 -22.07 29.41
N LYS A 152 -15.22 -22.28 28.13
CA LYS A 152 -15.37 -21.28 27.05
C LYS A 152 -16.82 -20.84 26.84
N GLU A 153 -17.78 -21.74 26.99
CA GLU A 153 -19.20 -21.42 26.84
C GLU A 153 -19.68 -20.48 27.96
N GLN A 154 -19.28 -20.74 29.21
CA GLN A 154 -19.58 -19.86 30.33
C GLN A 154 -18.91 -18.49 30.15
N LEU A 155 -17.65 -18.45 29.71
CA LEU A 155 -16.93 -17.21 29.44
C LEU A 155 -17.59 -16.37 28.33
N LEU A 156 -18.06 -17.00 27.25
CA LEU A 156 -18.71 -16.29 26.14
C LEU A 156 -20.08 -15.70 26.51
N ASN A 157 -20.80 -16.39 27.39
CA ASN A 157 -22.16 -16.02 27.79
C ASN A 157 -22.21 -15.03 28.97
N SER A 158 -21.11 -14.83 29.70
CA SER A 158 -21.01 -13.85 30.77
C SER A 158 -21.09 -12.41 30.24
N ASP A 159 -21.51 -11.47 31.08
CA ASP A 159 -21.60 -10.07 30.68
C ASP A 159 -20.22 -9.45 30.45
N GLU A 160 -19.22 -9.88 31.24
CA GLU A 160 -17.81 -9.54 31.04
C GLU A 160 -17.30 -10.05 29.68
N GLY A 161 -17.64 -11.28 29.28
CA GLY A 161 -17.24 -11.83 27.99
C GLY A 161 -17.91 -11.13 26.80
N LYS A 162 -19.17 -10.71 26.94
CA LYS A 162 -19.84 -9.88 25.92
C LYS A 162 -19.19 -8.50 25.81
N GLN A 163 -18.85 -7.87 26.93
CA GLN A 163 -18.16 -6.58 26.94
C GLN A 163 -16.75 -6.68 26.34
N ALA A 164 -15.96 -7.68 26.76
CA ALA A 164 -14.62 -7.92 26.23
C ALA A 164 -14.62 -8.09 24.71
N ARG A 165 -15.57 -8.85 24.14
CA ARG A 165 -15.68 -9.01 22.68
C ARG A 165 -16.03 -7.73 21.94
N ARG A 166 -16.85 -6.84 22.54
CA ARG A 166 -17.11 -5.52 21.95
C ARG A 166 -15.83 -4.68 21.91
N GLU A 167 -15.10 -4.62 23.03
CA GLU A 167 -13.83 -3.89 23.10
C GLU A 167 -12.78 -4.45 22.13
N ILE A 168 -12.69 -5.78 22.01
CA ILE A 168 -11.83 -6.46 21.04
C ILE A 168 -12.20 -6.06 19.60
N GLY A 169 -13.49 -6.11 19.26
CA GLY A 169 -13.97 -5.73 17.93
C GLY A 169 -13.72 -4.25 17.62
N GLU A 170 -13.92 -3.36 18.59
CA GLU A 170 -13.62 -1.93 18.48
C GLU A 170 -12.11 -1.69 18.29
N PHE A 171 -11.27 -2.37 19.07
CA PHE A 171 -9.81 -2.33 18.95
C PHE A 171 -9.35 -2.81 17.57
N MET A 172 -9.81 -3.97 17.11
CA MET A 172 -9.43 -4.56 15.83
C MET A 172 -9.97 -3.76 14.64
N SER A 173 -11.17 -3.18 14.77
CA SER A 173 -11.72 -2.26 13.78
C SER A 173 -10.86 -1.00 13.67
N ALA A 174 -10.56 -0.34 14.79
CA ALA A 174 -9.70 0.85 14.82
C ALA A 174 -8.28 0.54 14.31
N PHE A 175 -7.73 -0.61 14.66
CA PHE A 175 -6.43 -1.06 14.15
C PHE A 175 -6.48 -1.29 12.63
N THR A 176 -7.50 -2.01 12.14
CA THR A 176 -7.66 -2.32 10.71
C THR A 176 -7.92 -1.06 9.87
N GLU A 177 -8.68 -0.11 10.39
CA GLU A 177 -8.90 1.19 9.73
C GLU A 177 -7.58 1.94 9.55
N ARG A 178 -6.75 1.91 10.60
CA ARG A 178 -5.48 2.65 10.67
C ARG A 178 -4.35 1.99 9.89
N PHE A 179 -4.16 0.70 10.07
CA PHE A 179 -3.05 -0.06 9.53
C PHE A 179 -3.45 -0.97 8.36
N GLY A 180 -4.73 -1.06 8.00
CA GLY A 180 -5.20 -1.96 6.96
C GLY A 180 -5.42 -3.38 7.48
N ARG A 181 -5.99 -4.22 6.60
CA ARG A 181 -6.28 -5.63 6.90
C ARG A 181 -5.01 -6.46 6.86
N PHE A 182 -4.96 -7.48 7.72
CA PHE A 182 -3.92 -8.50 7.79
C PHE A 182 -4.58 -9.82 8.19
N GLU A 183 -3.97 -10.94 7.80
CA GLU A 183 -4.55 -12.26 8.03
C GLU A 183 -4.06 -12.84 9.35
N THR A 184 -2.74 -12.85 9.54
CA THR A 184 -2.12 -13.45 10.72
C THR A 184 -1.47 -12.39 11.58
N SER A 185 -0.61 -11.56 10.99
CA SER A 185 0.22 -10.62 11.73
C SER A 185 0.15 -9.19 11.21
N PRO A 186 0.12 -8.18 12.08
CA PRO A 186 0.18 -6.78 11.65
C PRO A 186 1.45 -6.45 10.86
N THR A 187 2.53 -7.21 10.98
CA THR A 187 3.76 -7.03 10.18
C THR A 187 3.59 -7.38 8.71
N GLU A 188 2.49 -8.01 8.31
CA GLU A 188 2.10 -8.17 6.90
C GLU A 188 1.66 -6.83 6.30
N SER A 189 1.16 -5.92 7.13
CA SER A 189 0.75 -4.60 6.70
C SER A 189 1.94 -3.69 6.42
N GLU A 190 2.04 -3.24 5.18
CA GLU A 190 2.98 -2.19 4.79
C GLU A 190 2.78 -0.90 5.61
N ARG A 191 1.54 -0.56 5.96
CA ARG A 191 1.24 0.64 6.76
C ARG A 191 1.75 0.49 8.19
N PHE A 192 1.57 -0.68 8.80
CA PHE A 192 2.09 -0.96 10.14
C PHE A 192 3.62 -0.89 10.14
N ASN A 193 4.28 -1.58 9.19
CA ASN A 193 5.74 -1.56 9.09
C ASN A 193 6.30 -0.15 8.92
N ARG A 194 5.61 0.71 8.17
CA ARG A 194 5.98 2.12 8.02
C ARG A 194 5.94 2.88 9.35
N VAL A 195 4.91 2.69 10.18
CA VAL A 195 4.84 3.34 11.50
C VAL A 195 5.85 2.72 12.47
N ALA A 196 5.97 1.39 12.46
CA ALA A 196 6.90 0.65 13.31
C ALA A 196 8.34 1.13 13.11
N ALA A 197 8.72 1.46 11.87
CA ALA A 197 10.04 2.00 11.54
C ALA A 197 10.29 3.43 12.06
N THR A 198 9.26 4.14 12.50
CA THR A 198 9.38 5.53 12.96
C THR A 198 9.19 5.70 14.47
N ILE A 199 8.70 4.69 15.17
CA ILE A 199 8.54 4.70 16.63
C ILE A 199 9.63 3.86 17.29
N ASP A 200 9.68 3.90 18.63
CA ASP A 200 10.57 3.03 19.40
C ASP A 200 10.30 1.55 19.05
N PRO A 201 11.32 0.75 18.69
CA PRO A 201 11.16 -0.65 18.33
C PRO A 201 10.48 -1.50 19.40
N ALA A 202 10.68 -1.19 20.70
CA ALA A 202 10.02 -1.90 21.78
C ALA A 202 8.52 -1.60 21.80
N ILE A 203 8.12 -0.34 21.59
CA ILE A 203 6.70 0.05 21.49
C ILE A 203 6.05 -0.58 20.25
N ALA A 204 6.74 -0.58 19.12
CA ALA A 204 6.26 -1.23 17.90
C ALA A 204 6.06 -2.74 18.10
N SER A 205 7.02 -3.40 18.74
CA SER A 205 6.96 -4.83 19.04
C SER A 205 5.84 -5.15 20.04
N GLU A 206 5.64 -4.32 21.06
CA GLU A 206 4.58 -4.48 22.05
C GLU A 206 3.20 -4.38 21.38
N LEU A 207 3.00 -3.35 20.55
CA LEU A 207 1.76 -3.19 19.78
C LEU A 207 1.54 -4.36 18.81
N ALA A 208 2.58 -4.82 18.12
CA ALA A 208 2.49 -5.98 17.24
C ALA A 208 2.05 -7.23 18.00
N THR A 209 2.65 -7.48 19.17
CA THR A 209 2.30 -8.61 20.05
C THR A 209 0.86 -8.51 20.55
N GLN A 210 0.44 -7.32 21.01
CA GLN A 210 -0.93 -7.11 21.48
C GLN A 210 -1.95 -7.42 20.38
N VAL A 211 -1.72 -6.89 19.18
CA VAL A 211 -2.62 -7.10 18.02
C VAL A 211 -2.63 -8.56 17.57
N GLN A 212 -1.46 -9.21 17.56
CA GLN A 212 -1.35 -10.64 17.28
C GLN A 212 -2.16 -11.47 18.29
N HIS A 213 -2.02 -11.17 19.59
CA HIS A 213 -2.76 -11.85 20.66
C HIS A 213 -4.28 -11.68 20.49
N VAL A 214 -4.74 -10.47 20.18
CA VAL A 214 -6.16 -10.19 19.95
C VAL A 214 -6.67 -10.93 18.72
N LYS A 215 -5.92 -10.93 17.61
CA LYS A 215 -6.28 -11.64 16.38
C LYS A 215 -6.41 -13.14 16.60
N SER A 216 -5.46 -13.74 17.34
CA SER A 216 -5.51 -15.16 17.68
C SER A 216 -6.69 -15.49 18.60
N ALA A 217 -7.08 -14.58 19.50
CA ALA A 217 -8.28 -14.74 20.32
C ALA A 217 -9.55 -14.71 19.46
N GLU A 218 -9.69 -13.76 18.54
CA GLU A 218 -10.83 -13.72 17.59
C GLU A 218 -10.94 -15.02 16.78
N GLN A 219 -9.84 -15.48 16.18
CA GLN A 219 -9.81 -16.73 15.42
C GLN A 219 -10.22 -17.94 16.27
N SER A 220 -9.77 -17.98 17.52
CA SER A 220 -10.13 -19.06 18.46
C SER A 220 -11.61 -19.02 18.83
N ILE A 221 -12.19 -17.83 19.00
CA ILE A 221 -13.62 -17.64 19.29
C ILE A 221 -14.46 -18.10 18.10
N ASP A 222 -14.06 -17.74 16.87
CA ASP A 222 -14.76 -18.11 15.64
C ASP A 222 -14.74 -19.63 15.42
N LEU A 223 -13.57 -20.26 15.62
CA LEU A 223 -13.42 -21.72 15.56
C LEU A 223 -14.29 -22.43 16.60
N HIS A 224 -14.30 -21.94 17.85
CA HIS A 224 -15.12 -22.52 18.90
C HIS A 224 -16.62 -22.40 18.60
N SER A 225 -17.06 -21.22 18.16
CA SER A 225 -18.46 -20.98 17.80
C SER A 225 -18.91 -21.87 16.63
N SER A 226 -18.03 -22.06 15.64
CA SER A 226 -18.28 -22.93 14.49
C SER A 226 -18.38 -24.40 14.91
N ALA A 227 -17.44 -24.89 15.72
CA ALA A 227 -17.44 -26.26 16.23
C ALA A 227 -18.66 -26.56 17.11
N TYR A 228 -19.06 -25.61 17.97
CA TYR A 228 -20.23 -25.74 18.83
C TYR A 228 -21.53 -25.82 18.02
N SER A 229 -21.69 -24.98 17.00
CA SER A 229 -22.87 -25.00 16.12
C SER A 229 -23.00 -26.30 15.29
N LEU A 230 -21.87 -26.85 14.83
CA LEU A 230 -21.82 -28.13 14.12
C LEU A 230 -22.19 -29.30 15.03
N GLY A 231 -21.66 -29.31 16.26
CA GLY A 231 -21.99 -30.32 17.28
C GLY A 231 -23.47 -30.33 17.66
N GLN A 232 -24.07 -29.16 17.88
CA GLN A 232 -25.52 -29.05 18.15
C GLN A 232 -26.38 -29.56 17.00
N SER A 233 -26.00 -29.23 15.77
CA SER A 233 -26.73 -29.67 14.58
C SER A 233 -26.68 -31.20 14.44
N GLN A 234 -25.52 -31.82 14.70
CA GLN A 234 -25.37 -33.28 14.69
C GLN A 234 -26.17 -33.97 15.80
N SER A 235 -26.18 -33.42 17.03
CA SER A 235 -26.96 -33.99 18.14
C SER A 235 -28.47 -33.88 17.90
N LEU A 236 -28.94 -32.78 17.29
CA LEU A 236 -30.36 -32.60 16.95
C LEU A 236 -30.81 -33.55 15.83
N SER A 237 -29.95 -33.80 14.84
CA SER A 237 -30.21 -34.80 13.80
C SER A 237 -30.23 -36.23 14.35
N GLN A 238 -29.36 -36.57 15.30
CA GLN A 238 -29.33 -37.89 15.95
C GLN A 238 -30.53 -38.11 16.89
N SER A 239 -30.93 -37.09 17.66
CA SER A 239 -32.12 -37.17 18.52
C SER A 239 -33.41 -37.34 17.71
N ARG A 240 -33.53 -36.68 16.55
CA ARG A 240 -34.66 -36.86 15.63
C ARG A 240 -34.65 -38.20 14.90
N GLY A 241 -33.47 -38.79 14.66
CA GLY A 241 -33.36 -40.14 14.10
C GLY A 241 -33.85 -41.21 15.07
N ASN A 242 -33.52 -41.07 16.36
CA ASN A 242 -33.94 -42.00 17.41
C ASN A 242 -35.43 -41.88 17.80
N GLU A 243 -36.11 -40.78 17.50
CA GLU A 243 -37.57 -40.64 17.71
C GLU A 243 -38.42 -41.31 16.60
N ILE A 244 -37.81 -41.74 15.49
CA ILE A 244 -38.52 -42.39 14.37
C ILE A 244 -38.42 -43.93 14.44
N GLU A 245 -37.63 -44.49 15.38
CA GLU A 245 -37.42 -45.94 15.56
C GLU A 245 -38.15 -46.56 16.76
N VAL A 246 -39.22 -45.93 17.29
CA VAL A 246 -40.07 -46.51 18.36
C VAL A 246 -41.46 -46.87 17.85
#